data_AF-A0A965VLQ7-F1
#
_entry.id   AF-A0A965VLQ7-F1
#
_cell.length_a   1.000
_cell.length_b   1.000
_cell.length_c   1.000
_cell.angle_alpha   90.00
_cell.angle_beta   90.00
_cell.angle_gamma   90.00
#
_symmetry.space_group_name_H-M   'P 1'
#
loop_
_entity.id
_entity.type
_entity.pdbx_description
1 polymer ?
#
loop_
_entity_poly.entity_id
_entity_poly.type
_entity_poly.pdbx_seq_one_letter_code
_entity_poly.pdbx_strand_id
1 'polypeptide(L)'
;MSGNWPVVRVYEGLSKAISEEINSETDEKTLRNICDKLKISHDPKWTRGQVVLELYEHLLEDKTVLPTFYTDFPTDVAPLTRQHREDKRVAERWDLVAFGAEIGTGYTELNDPIEQRNRL
;
A
#
# COMPACT_ATOMS: atom_id res chain seq x y z
N MET A 1 25.95 12.50 -7.70
CA MET A 1 24.98 11.46 -8.09
C MET A 1 23.71 11.72 -7.32
N SER A 2 22.64 12.17 -7.98
CA SER A 2 21.32 12.28 -7.36
C SER A 2 20.27 12.13 -8.47
N GLY A 3 19.79 10.91 -8.67
CA GLY A 3 18.58 10.69 -9.46
C GLY A 3 17.38 11.19 -8.66
N ASN A 4 16.47 11.91 -9.29
CA ASN A 4 15.17 12.20 -8.68
C ASN A 4 14.35 10.90 -8.71
N TRP A 5 14.22 10.23 -7.56
CA TRP A 5 13.40 9.02 -7.46
C TRP A 5 11.94 9.40 -7.23
N PRO A 6 11.01 8.88 -8.04
CA PRO A 6 9.59 9.18 -7.86
C PRO A 6 9.09 8.71 -6.49
N VAL A 7 8.15 9.48 -5.94
CA VAL A 7 7.38 9.12 -4.76
C VAL A 7 5.93 8.97 -5.20
N VAL A 8 5.36 7.79 -5.00
CA VAL A 8 4.04 7.40 -5.51
C VAL A 8 3.21 6.87 -4.35
N ARG A 9 2.05 7.49 -4.10
CA ARG A 9 1.09 6.94 -3.15
C ARG A 9 0.48 5.67 -3.72
N VAL A 10 0.32 4.63 -2.90
CA VAL A 10 -0.19 3.31 -3.34
C VAL A 10 -1.52 3.46 -4.08
N TYR A 11 -2.49 4.17 -3.52
CA TYR A 11 -3.81 4.35 -4.15
C TYR A 11 -3.76 5.15 -5.46
N GLU A 12 -2.90 6.16 -5.57
CA GLU A 12 -2.72 6.92 -6.80
C GLU A 12 -2.05 6.07 -7.89
N GLY A 13 -1.05 5.27 -7.51
CA GLY A 13 -0.38 4.32 -8.41
C GLY A 13 -1.36 3.27 -8.92
N LEU A 14 -2.14 2.67 -8.02
CA LEU A 14 -3.13 1.66 -8.37
C LEU A 14 -4.20 2.23 -9.29
N SER A 15 -4.74 3.41 -8.97
CA SER A 15 -5.77 4.07 -9.80
C SER A 15 -5.30 4.26 -11.24
N LYS A 16 -4.04 4.67 -11.43
CA LYS A 16 -3.42 4.80 -12.75
C LYS A 16 -3.25 3.43 -13.44
N ALA A 17 -2.82 2.42 -12.71
CA ALA A 17 -2.59 1.08 -13.26
C ALA A 17 -3.89 0.40 -13.73
N ILE A 18 -5.00 0.64 -13.03
CA ILE A 18 -6.31 0.03 -13.35
C ILE A 18 -7.22 0.94 -14.20
N SER A 19 -6.82 2.20 -14.43
CA SER A 19 -7.64 3.22 -15.13
C SER A 19 -9.03 3.44 -14.50
N GLU A 20 -9.12 3.30 -13.18
CA GLU A 20 -10.33 3.49 -12.36
C GLU A 20 -9.89 4.17 -11.06
N GLU A 21 -10.62 5.17 -10.59
CA GLU A 21 -10.25 5.90 -9.37
C GLU A 21 -10.58 5.07 -8.12
N ILE A 22 -9.54 4.77 -7.33
CA ILE A 22 -9.67 4.16 -6.01
C ILE A 22 -8.89 4.98 -4.98
N ASN A 23 -9.36 4.95 -3.74
CA ASN A 23 -8.73 5.64 -2.62
C ASN A 23 -8.87 4.82 -1.33
N SER A 24 -8.41 5.39 -0.22
CA SER A 24 -8.41 4.73 1.08
C SER A 24 -9.81 4.38 1.61
N GLU A 25 -10.84 5.04 1.09
CA GLU A 25 -12.26 4.82 1.43
C GLU A 25 -12.97 3.83 0.50
N THR A 26 -12.33 3.40 -0.59
CA THR A 26 -12.87 2.37 -1.48
C THR A 26 -13.16 1.09 -0.69
N ASP A 27 -14.37 0.56 -0.86
CA ASP A 27 -14.85 -0.59 -0.12
C ASP A 27 -14.22 -1.91 -0.62
N GLU A 28 -14.19 -2.90 0.26
CA GLU A 28 -13.58 -4.21 -0.02
C GLU A 28 -14.21 -4.93 -1.20
N LYS A 29 -15.53 -4.82 -1.39
CA LYS A 29 -16.22 -5.50 -2.50
C LYS A 29 -15.77 -4.93 -3.84
N THR A 30 -15.62 -3.61 -3.93
CA THR A 30 -15.07 -2.95 -5.12
C THR A 30 -13.64 -3.42 -5.41
N LEU A 31 -12.78 -3.50 -4.39
CA LEU A 31 -11.39 -3.98 -4.54
C LEU A 31 -11.32 -5.44 -5.01
N ARG A 32 -12.14 -6.34 -4.44
CA ARG A 32 -12.21 -7.75 -4.88
C ARG A 32 -12.71 -7.89 -6.31
N ASN A 33 -13.72 -7.10 -6.71
CA ASN A 33 -14.17 -7.08 -8.10
C ASN A 33 -13.05 -6.65 -9.05
N ILE A 34 -12.17 -5.73 -8.63
CA ILE A 34 -10.99 -5.34 -9.43
C ILE A 34 -10.01 -6.51 -9.53
N CYS A 35 -9.71 -7.23 -8.43
CA CYS A 35 -8.90 -8.44 -8.49
C CYS A 35 -9.48 -9.47 -9.46
N ASP A 36 -10.80 -9.73 -9.40
CA ASP A 36 -11.48 -10.67 -10.29
C ASP A 36 -11.38 -10.25 -11.77
N LYS A 37 -11.61 -8.97 -12.09
CA LYS A 37 -11.46 -8.42 -13.44
C LYS A 37 -10.03 -8.60 -13.99
N LEU A 38 -9.04 -8.43 -13.12
CA LEU A 38 -7.61 -8.51 -13.46
C LEU A 38 -7.05 -9.93 -13.35
N LYS A 39 -7.87 -10.90 -12.91
CA LYS A 39 -7.47 -12.30 -12.63
C LYS A 39 -6.33 -12.41 -11.60
N ILE A 40 -6.31 -11.51 -10.64
CA ILE A 40 -5.43 -11.56 -9.47
C ILE A 40 -6.16 -12.39 -8.41
N SER A 41 -5.51 -13.43 -7.89
CA SER A 41 -6.12 -14.31 -6.89
C SER A 41 -6.23 -13.58 -5.56
N HIS A 42 -7.31 -13.79 -4.81
CA HIS A 42 -7.48 -13.24 -3.46
C HIS A 42 -8.15 -14.23 -2.51
N ASP A 43 -7.82 -14.14 -1.23
CA ASP A 43 -8.47 -14.96 -0.19
C ASP A 43 -9.68 -14.20 0.42
N PRO A 44 -10.86 -14.84 0.53
CA PRO A 44 -12.02 -14.27 1.23
C PRO A 44 -11.77 -13.87 2.69
N LYS A 45 -10.75 -14.42 3.34
CA LYS A 45 -10.35 -14.11 4.73
C LYS A 45 -9.46 -12.88 4.83
N TRP A 46 -8.93 -12.38 3.72
CA TRP A 46 -8.09 -11.19 3.73
C TRP A 46 -8.89 -9.96 4.14
N THR A 47 -8.25 -9.12 4.94
CA THR A 47 -8.70 -7.76 5.23
C THR A 47 -8.68 -6.91 3.96
N ARG A 48 -9.42 -5.80 3.98
CA ARG A 48 -9.39 -4.79 2.91
C ARG A 48 -7.96 -4.37 2.54
N GLY A 49 -7.09 -4.11 3.53
CA GLY A 49 -5.72 -3.71 3.28
C GLY A 49 -4.88 -4.80 2.63
N GLN A 50 -5.08 -6.06 3.00
CA GLN A 50 -4.41 -7.20 2.35
C GLN A 50 -4.79 -7.33 0.87
N VAL A 51 -6.06 -7.06 0.51
CA VAL A 51 -6.49 -7.02 -0.90
C VAL A 51 -5.80 -5.88 -1.65
N VAL A 52 -5.65 -4.71 -1.03
CA VAL A 52 -4.90 -3.58 -1.62
C VAL A 52 -3.41 -3.93 -1.80
N LEU A 53 -2.82 -4.62 -0.82
CA LEU A 53 -1.42 -5.05 -0.89
C LEU A 53 -1.20 -6.02 -2.05
N GLU A 54 -2.09 -6.99 -2.24
CA GLU A 54 -2.03 -7.93 -3.37
C GLU A 54 -2.08 -7.19 -4.73
N LEU A 55 -2.98 -6.21 -4.86
CA LEU A 55 -3.06 -5.37 -6.06
C LEU A 55 -1.76 -4.56 -6.27
N TYR A 56 -1.20 -4.03 -5.19
CA TYR A 56 0.05 -3.27 -5.22
C TYR A 56 1.21 -4.14 -5.71
N GLU A 57 1.37 -5.35 -5.16
CA GLU A 57 2.44 -6.27 -5.53
C GLU A 57 2.41 -6.57 -7.04
N HIS A 58 1.25 -6.96 -7.56
CA HIS A 58 1.07 -7.36 -8.96
C HIS A 58 1.12 -6.19 -9.96
N LEU A 59 0.62 -5.01 -9.57
CA LEU A 59 0.40 -3.91 -10.50
C LEU A 59 1.47 -2.82 -10.43
N LEU A 60 2.16 -2.71 -9.30
CA LEU A 60 3.14 -1.67 -9.04
C LEU A 60 4.52 -2.28 -8.76
N GLU A 61 4.64 -3.10 -7.71
CA GLU A 61 5.94 -3.63 -7.27
C GLU A 61 6.63 -4.41 -8.40
N ASP A 62 6.00 -5.48 -8.90
CA ASP A 62 6.53 -6.37 -9.95
C ASP A 62 6.93 -5.63 -11.24
N LYS A 63 6.30 -4.49 -11.50
CA LYS A 63 6.48 -3.69 -12.73
C LYS A 63 7.48 -2.55 -12.55
N THR A 64 7.98 -2.32 -11.35
CA THR A 64 8.87 -1.19 -11.04
C THR A 64 10.29 -1.45 -11.53
N VAL A 65 10.76 -0.68 -12.51
CA VAL A 65 12.13 -0.82 -13.05
C VAL A 65 13.10 0.13 -12.36
N LEU A 66 12.71 1.38 -12.19
CA LEU A 66 13.55 2.42 -11.57
C LEU A 66 13.24 2.54 -10.08
N PRO A 67 14.23 2.89 -9.24
CA PRO A 67 14.01 3.12 -7.82
C PRO A 67 12.85 4.09 -7.58
N THR A 68 11.81 3.60 -6.91
CA THR A 68 10.55 4.31 -6.65
C THR A 68 10.17 4.12 -5.20
N PHE A 69 9.84 5.22 -4.51
CA PHE A 69 9.24 5.16 -3.18
C PHE A 69 7.74 5.00 -3.32
N TYR A 70 7.18 3.95 -2.74
CA TYR A 70 5.74 3.81 -2.54
C TYR A 70 5.37 4.22 -1.14
N THR A 71 4.31 5.01 -0.97
CA THR A 71 3.89 5.58 0.32
C THR A 71 2.41 5.34 0.59
N ASP A 72 1.98 5.60 1.83
CA ASP A 72 0.57 5.63 2.24
C ASP A 72 -0.14 4.27 2.09
N PHE A 73 0.54 3.22 2.55
CA PHE A 73 -0.01 1.85 2.62
C PHE A 73 -1.19 1.76 3.59
N PRO A 74 -2.13 0.80 3.41
CA PRO A 74 -3.24 0.60 4.34
C PRO A 74 -2.76 0.36 5.78
N THR A 75 -3.40 0.99 6.76
CA THR A 75 -2.98 0.90 8.17
C THR A 75 -3.04 -0.53 8.71
N ASP A 76 -4.01 -1.33 8.27
CA ASP A 76 -4.23 -2.71 8.71
C ASP A 76 -3.13 -3.68 8.26
N VAL A 77 -2.36 -3.35 7.21
CA VAL A 77 -1.15 -4.10 6.83
C VAL A 77 0.13 -3.54 7.44
N ALA A 78 0.04 -2.46 8.20
CA ALA A 78 1.17 -1.77 8.84
C ALA A 78 0.94 -1.60 10.36
N PRO A 79 0.79 -2.70 11.13
CA PRO A 79 0.31 -2.65 12.52
C PRO A 79 1.21 -1.83 13.45
N LEU A 80 2.53 -1.84 13.21
CA LEU A 80 3.54 -1.13 13.99
C LEU A 80 3.80 0.30 13.51
N THR A 81 3.13 0.74 12.45
CA THR A 81 3.34 2.06 11.87
C THR A 81 2.29 3.04 12.38
N ARG A 82 2.72 4.28 12.64
CA ARG A 82 1.83 5.37 12.95
C ARG A 82 0.87 5.63 11.79
N GLN A 83 -0.41 5.81 12.09
CA GLN A 83 -1.38 6.29 11.09
C GLN A 83 -0.97 7.66 10.55
N HIS A 84 -1.21 7.89 9.25
CA HIS A 84 -1.00 9.18 8.62
C HIS A 84 -1.81 10.28 9.33
N ARG A 85 -1.23 11.49 9.41
CA ARG A 85 -1.81 12.61 10.18
C ARG A 85 -3.15 13.07 9.63
N GLU A 86 -3.29 13.00 8.31
CA GLU A 86 -4.46 13.51 7.57
C GLU A 86 -5.49 12.42 7.27
N ASP A 87 -5.06 11.15 7.08
CA ASP A 87 -5.95 10.03 6.80
C ASP A 87 -5.55 8.80 7.62
N LYS A 88 -6.38 8.43 8.60
CA LYS A 88 -6.13 7.32 9.51
C LYS A 88 -6.21 5.94 8.85
N ARG A 89 -6.70 5.84 7.62
CA ARG A 89 -6.81 4.58 6.86
C ARG A 89 -5.49 4.17 6.20
N VAL A 90 -4.53 5.09 6.14
CA VAL A 90 -3.18 4.83 5.64
C VAL A 90 -2.13 5.10 6.72
N ALA A 91 -0.98 4.45 6.57
CA ALA A 91 0.14 4.51 7.50
C ALA A 91 1.27 5.39 6.94
N GLU A 92 2.02 6.08 7.82
CA GLU A 92 3.26 6.77 7.47
C GLU A 92 4.40 5.75 7.24
N ARG A 93 4.24 4.89 6.24
CA ARG A 93 5.20 3.89 5.76
C ARG A 93 5.58 4.22 4.33
N TRP A 94 6.82 3.92 3.99
CA TRP A 94 7.28 3.86 2.61
C TRP A 94 8.09 2.59 2.35
N ASP A 95 7.97 2.08 1.13
CA ASP A 95 8.80 1.01 0.59
C ASP A 95 9.55 1.56 -0.63
N LEU A 96 10.86 1.35 -0.66
CA LEU A 96 11.71 1.63 -1.81
C LEU A 96 11.77 0.36 -2.67
N VAL A 97 11.28 0.45 -3.89
CA VAL A 97 11.23 -0.66 -4.84
C VAL A 97 12.13 -0.37 -6.02
N ALA A 98 12.90 -1.36 -6.46
CA ALA A 98 13.66 -1.30 -7.71
C ALA A 98 13.76 -2.68 -8.36
N PHE A 99 13.69 -2.74 -9.69
CA PHE A 99 13.78 -3.99 -10.46
C PHE A 99 12.78 -5.08 -10.04
N GLY A 100 11.55 -4.69 -9.70
CA GLY A 100 10.50 -5.63 -9.32
C GLY A 100 10.61 -6.16 -7.90
N ALA A 101 11.42 -5.54 -7.04
CA ALA A 101 11.62 -6.00 -5.68
C ALA A 101 11.72 -4.83 -4.70
N GLU A 102 11.13 -5.01 -3.51
CA GLU A 102 11.44 -4.18 -2.36
C GLU A 102 12.94 -4.27 -2.01
N ILE A 103 13.61 -3.12 -1.96
CA ILE A 103 15.02 -2.99 -1.58
C ILE A 103 15.22 -2.30 -0.23
N GLY A 104 14.14 -1.80 0.37
CA GLY A 104 14.13 -1.31 1.75
C GLY A 104 12.80 -0.68 2.13
N THR A 105 12.49 -0.72 3.42
CA THR A 105 11.29 -0.11 3.99
C THR A 105 11.65 0.86 5.10
N GLY A 106 10.82 1.87 5.31
CA GLY A 106 10.93 2.80 6.42
C GLY A 106 9.56 3.31 6.84
N TYR A 107 9.42 3.67 8.11
CA TYR A 107 8.14 4.07 8.67
C TYR A 107 8.32 4.98 9.89
N THR A 108 7.32 5.83 10.15
CA THR A 108 7.22 6.52 11.45
C THR A 108 6.72 5.51 12.48
N GLU A 109 7.59 5.14 13.42
CA GLU A 109 7.26 4.19 14.48
C GLU A 109 6.05 4.66 15.31
N LEU A 110 5.12 3.74 15.58
CA LEU A 110 4.05 3.97 16.53
C LEU A 110 4.64 3.96 17.95
N ASN A 111 4.82 5.14 18.54
CA ASN A 111 5.40 5.31 19.87
C ASN A 111 4.37 5.48 21.00
N ASP A 112 3.07 5.35 20.70
CA ASP A 112 2.00 5.36 21.71
C ASP A 112 1.74 3.94 22.23
N PRO A 113 2.06 3.64 23.50
CA PRO A 113 1.93 2.30 24.07
C PRO A 113 0.47 1.85 24.23
N ILE A 114 -0.49 2.78 24.33
CA ILE A 114 -1.91 2.45 24.41
C ILE A 114 -2.43 2.04 23.03
N GLU A 115 -2.08 2.80 22.00
CA GLU A 115 -2.45 2.50 20.62
C GLU A 115 -1.81 1.18 20.14
N GLN A 116 -0.56 0.93 20.51
CA GLN A 116 0.13 -0.33 20.20
C GLN A 116 -0.56 -1.54 20.83
N ARG A 117 -0.99 -1.44 22.10
CA ARG A 117 -1.71 -2.52 22.80
C ARG A 117 -3.06 -2.85 22.15
N ASN A 118 -3.74 -1.87 21.57
CA ASN A 118 -5.03 -2.08 20.90
C ASN A 118 -4.88 -2.76 19.52
N ARG A 119 -3.66 -2.85 18.98
CA ARG A 119 -3.37 -3.43 17.66
C ARG A 119 -2.73 -4.83 17.70
N LEU A 120 -2.28 -5.28 18.87
CA LEU A 120 -1.75 -6.62 19.14
C LEU A 120 -2.87 -7.56 19.61
#